data_AF-A0A2V8ELA3-F1
#
_entry.id   AF-A0A2V8ELA3-F1
#
_cell.length_a   1.000
_cell.length_b   1.000
_cell.length_c   1.000
_cell.angle_alpha   90.00
_cell.angle_beta   90.00
_cell.angle_gamma   90.00
#
_symmetry.space_group_name_H-M   'P 1'
#
loop_
_entity.id
_entity.type
_entity.pdbx_description
1 polymer ?
#
loop_
_entity_poly.entity_id
_entity_poly.type
_entity_poly.pdbx_seq_one_letter_code
_entity_poly.pdbx_strand_id
1 'polypeptide(L)'
;MIARVIRTLSAVFVVVYMCEAAAGLRAGAQPAAGSINGRVVDWNGAMPGVAIRGRPAGDPAPRAFEAITDTDGAFAIPNLGAGDYELQVMAPVSETTTDRRVHVAAAQITPLTIEIYRGCDTFADERGSTTNTDLREVIGLAIHESLNGALPYDDVHVFSTANVPRDVDLAKVLPRGWEVLTPQRIRARADLRDGVSYLKIGRIHARGGCIAVAIDEAVEPRKPAPHIVLLGGAGLMNEYRRTPGGWQKKRVYLYEI
;
A
#
# COMPACT_ATOMS: atom_id res chain seq x y z
N MET A 1 -17.47 66.78 92.08
CA MET A 1 -18.28 65.67 92.64
C MET A 1 -19.38 65.35 91.63
N ILE A 2 -19.32 64.19 90.94
CA ILE A 2 -20.19 62.99 91.12
C ILE A 2 -21.60 63.24 90.53
N ALA A 3 -22.20 62.49 89.58
CA ALA A 3 -21.92 61.26 88.85
C ALA A 3 -22.88 61.06 87.64
N ARG A 4 -22.46 60.21 86.68
CA ARG A 4 -23.14 59.27 85.73
C ARG A 4 -24.61 59.52 85.32
N VAL A 5 -25.03 59.23 84.06
CA VAL A 5 -25.60 57.91 83.67
C VAL A 5 -25.70 57.77 82.13
N ILE A 6 -25.09 56.68 81.63
CA ILE A 6 -25.46 55.75 80.53
C ILE A 6 -25.95 56.32 79.18
N ARG A 7 -25.13 56.13 78.14
CA ARG A 7 -25.59 56.10 76.75
C ARG A 7 -25.05 54.85 76.04
N THR A 8 -25.98 54.00 75.68
CA THR A 8 -25.82 52.63 75.17
C THR A 8 -25.18 52.62 73.77
N LEU A 9 -24.19 51.74 73.60
CA LEU A 9 -23.55 51.38 72.33
C LEU A 9 -24.55 50.67 71.41
N SER A 10 -24.54 50.99 70.13
CA SER A 10 -25.00 50.09 69.07
C SER A 10 -24.07 50.26 67.88
N ALA A 11 -23.24 49.24 67.69
CA ALA A 11 -22.25 49.12 66.64
C ALA A 11 -22.95 48.96 65.28
N VAL A 12 -22.66 49.86 64.35
CA VAL A 12 -23.04 49.71 62.95
C VAL A 12 -21.91 48.92 62.27
N PHE A 13 -22.15 47.64 62.02
CA PHE A 13 -21.29 46.78 61.20
C PHE A 13 -21.56 47.11 59.73
N VAL A 14 -20.71 47.93 59.11
CA VAL A 14 -20.72 48.16 57.66
C VAL A 14 -20.07 46.94 57.00
N VAL A 15 -20.88 46.03 56.48
CA VAL A 15 -20.41 44.94 55.61
C VAL A 15 -20.17 45.54 54.22
N VAL A 16 -18.91 45.84 53.91
CA VAL A 16 -18.48 46.15 52.54
C VAL A 16 -18.45 44.84 51.76
N TYR A 17 -19.45 44.60 50.94
CA TYR A 17 -19.44 43.52 49.96
C TYR A 17 -18.44 43.87 48.85
N MET A 18 -17.21 43.39 49.00
CA MET A 18 -16.21 43.43 47.94
C MET A 18 -16.54 42.30 46.95
N CYS A 19 -17.21 42.66 45.86
CA CYS A 19 -17.45 41.75 44.75
C CYS A 19 -16.16 41.63 43.95
N GLU A 20 -15.32 40.65 44.31
CA GLU A 20 -14.17 40.28 43.49
C GLU A 20 -14.70 39.61 42.21
N ALA A 21 -14.75 40.39 41.13
CA ALA A 21 -14.88 39.83 39.79
C ALA A 21 -13.57 39.11 39.45
N ALA A 22 -13.47 37.84 39.84
CA ALA A 22 -12.48 36.93 39.28
C ALA A 22 -12.82 36.75 37.79
N ALA A 23 -12.31 37.65 36.95
CA ALA A 23 -12.21 37.43 35.52
C ALA A 23 -11.24 36.26 35.32
N GLY A 24 -11.74 35.03 35.45
CA GLY A 24 -11.02 33.84 35.09
C GLY A 24 -10.67 33.94 33.61
N LEU A 25 -9.42 34.28 33.32
CA LEU A 25 -8.82 34.00 32.02
C LEU A 25 -9.00 32.50 31.78
N ARG A 26 -9.98 32.15 30.96
CA ARG A 26 -10.04 30.81 30.36
C ARG A 26 -8.84 30.71 29.43
N ALA A 27 -7.71 30.31 29.99
CA ALA A 27 -6.63 29.74 29.21
C ALA A 27 -7.22 28.51 28.53
N GLY A 28 -7.63 28.66 27.27
CA GLY A 28 -8.01 27.53 26.44
C GLY A 28 -6.79 26.64 26.34
N ALA A 29 -6.82 25.47 26.96
CA ALA A 29 -5.84 24.44 26.73
C ALA A 29 -5.85 24.16 25.21
N GLN A 30 -4.84 24.66 24.51
CA GLN A 30 -4.69 24.33 23.10
C GLN A 30 -4.56 22.81 23.03
N PRO A 31 -5.34 22.12 22.18
CA PRO A 31 -5.17 20.69 22.00
C PRO A 31 -3.70 20.43 21.69
N ALA A 32 -3.05 19.59 22.50
CA ALA A 32 -1.63 19.33 22.32
C ALA A 32 -1.43 18.69 20.93
N ALA A 33 -0.67 19.36 20.07
CA ALA A 33 -0.44 18.89 18.72
C ALA A 33 0.38 17.59 18.74
N GLY A 34 0.04 16.67 17.85
CA GLY A 34 0.84 15.49 17.53
C GLY A 34 1.81 15.76 16.38
N SER A 35 2.48 14.71 15.94
CA SER A 35 3.41 14.75 14.80
C SER A 35 3.52 13.39 14.14
N ILE A 36 3.99 13.37 12.89
CA ILE A 36 4.39 12.15 12.19
C ILE A 36 5.90 12.21 11.97
N ASN A 37 6.62 11.22 12.45
CA ASN A 37 8.03 11.02 12.10
C ASN A 37 8.13 9.71 11.33
N GLY A 38 8.84 9.73 10.22
CA GLY A 38 8.86 8.58 9.37
C GLY A 38 10.09 8.44 8.51
N ARG A 39 10.10 7.34 7.78
CA ARG A 39 11.14 7.01 6.82
C ARG A 39 10.49 6.47 5.56
N VAL A 40 10.97 6.94 4.41
CA VAL A 40 10.67 6.35 3.12
C VAL A 40 11.84 5.49 2.69
N VAL A 41 11.53 4.25 2.35
CA VAL A 41 12.50 3.27 1.86
C VAL A 41 12.00 2.66 0.57
N ASP A 42 12.94 2.18 -0.22
CA ASP A 42 12.68 1.09 -1.15
C ASP A 42 13.66 -0.04 -0.84
N TRP A 43 13.73 -1.01 -1.74
CA TRP A 43 14.64 -2.12 -1.61
C TRP A 43 16.13 -1.70 -1.69
N ASN A 44 16.48 -0.56 -2.32
CA ASN A 44 17.86 -0.02 -2.31
C ASN A 44 18.20 0.58 -0.94
N GLY A 45 17.21 0.78 -0.08
CA GLY A 45 17.36 1.38 1.24
C GLY A 45 16.65 2.73 1.34
N ALA A 46 17.33 3.70 1.96
CA ALA A 46 16.80 5.06 2.11
C ALA A 46 16.43 5.67 0.77
N MET A 47 15.27 6.33 0.69
CA MET A 47 14.90 7.13 -0.47
C MET A 47 14.93 8.62 -0.16
N PRO A 48 15.99 9.35 -0.57
CA PRO A 48 16.02 10.81 -0.49
C PRO A 48 15.14 11.49 -1.55
N GLY A 49 14.68 12.69 -1.23
CA GLY A 49 13.97 13.57 -2.17
C GLY A 49 12.50 13.22 -2.44
N VAL A 50 11.93 12.25 -1.72
CA VAL A 50 10.51 11.88 -1.84
C VAL A 50 9.66 12.98 -1.24
N ALA A 51 8.67 13.46 -1.99
CA ALA A 51 7.71 14.43 -1.48
C ALA A 51 6.54 13.70 -0.78
N ILE A 52 6.31 14.03 0.49
CA ILE A 52 5.13 13.62 1.25
C ILE A 52 4.22 14.82 1.35
N ARG A 53 3.05 14.73 0.74
CA ARG A 53 1.98 15.72 0.87
C ARG A 53 0.85 15.11 1.65
N GLY A 54 0.16 15.86 2.48
CA GLY A 54 -0.99 15.30 3.18
C GLY A 54 -2.01 16.33 3.60
N ARG A 55 -3.21 15.83 3.86
CA ARG A 55 -4.37 16.62 4.30
C ARG A 55 -5.17 15.85 5.36
N PRO A 56 -5.95 16.53 6.21
CA PRO A 56 -6.93 15.86 7.04
C PRO A 56 -7.87 14.99 6.18
N ALA A 57 -8.18 13.78 6.64
CA ALA A 57 -9.03 12.84 5.92
C ALA A 57 -10.45 13.41 5.75
N GLY A 58 -11.01 13.28 4.54
CA GLY A 58 -12.34 13.80 4.22
C GLY A 58 -12.44 15.31 3.97
N ASP A 59 -11.34 16.06 4.09
CA ASP A 59 -11.30 17.50 3.72
C ASP A 59 -10.95 17.66 2.23
N PRO A 60 -11.83 18.24 1.39
CA PRO A 60 -11.54 18.45 -0.03
C PRO A 60 -10.53 19.57 -0.31
N ALA A 61 -10.18 20.40 0.69
CA ALA A 61 -9.19 21.45 0.54
C ALA A 61 -7.76 20.90 0.71
N PRO A 62 -6.81 21.24 -0.18
CA PRO A 62 -5.42 20.82 -0.08
C PRO A 62 -4.65 21.66 0.94
N ARG A 63 -5.14 21.80 2.18
CA ARG A 63 -4.31 22.35 3.26
C ARG A 63 -3.23 21.32 3.57
N ALA A 64 -2.18 21.49 2.79
CA ALA A 64 -1.10 20.57 2.58
C ALA A 64 0.03 20.95 3.51
N PHE A 65 0.39 20.02 4.39
CA PHE A 65 1.79 19.95 4.78
C PHE A 65 2.54 19.22 3.67
N GLU A 66 3.77 19.65 3.46
CA GLU A 66 4.72 18.99 2.58
C GLU A 66 5.99 18.73 3.37
N ALA A 67 6.53 17.52 3.24
CA ALA A 67 7.84 17.16 3.74
C ALA A 67 8.61 16.48 2.62
N ILE A 68 9.92 16.70 2.59
CA ILE A 68 10.83 16.04 1.65
C ILE A 68 11.77 15.16 2.46
N THR A 69 11.95 13.92 2.03
CA THR A 69 12.87 13.02 2.71
C THR A 69 14.33 13.43 2.55
N ASP A 70 15.10 13.31 3.63
CA ASP A 70 16.54 13.55 3.64
C ASP A 70 17.35 12.37 3.07
N THR A 71 18.69 12.44 3.16
CA THR A 71 19.63 11.41 2.69
C THR A 71 19.42 10.04 3.33
N ASP A 72 18.90 10.00 4.55
CA ASP A 72 18.58 8.77 5.26
C ASP A 72 17.15 8.30 4.98
N GLY A 73 16.43 9.00 4.10
CA GLY A 73 15.04 8.75 3.75
C GLY A 73 14.08 9.23 4.84
N ALA A 74 14.54 9.97 5.85
CA ALA A 74 13.73 10.39 6.98
C ALA A 74 12.93 11.65 6.66
N PHE A 75 11.75 11.78 7.28
CA PHE A 75 10.90 12.98 7.21
C PHE A 75 10.19 13.21 8.54
N ALA A 76 9.80 14.46 8.79
CA ALA A 76 9.02 14.85 9.95
C ALA A 76 7.92 15.85 9.57
N ILE A 77 6.73 15.64 10.10
CA ILE A 77 5.58 16.53 9.95
C ILE A 77 5.12 16.92 11.36
N PRO A 78 5.59 18.06 11.90
CA PRO A 78 5.24 18.49 13.23
C PRO A 78 3.88 19.21 13.28
N ASN A 79 3.38 19.44 14.50
CA ASN A 79 2.26 20.33 14.80
C ASN A 79 0.92 19.93 14.12
N LEU A 80 0.66 18.62 14.04
CA LEU A 80 -0.60 18.10 13.51
C LEU A 80 -1.67 18.07 14.61
N GLY A 81 -2.87 18.52 14.30
CA GLY A 81 -4.03 18.26 15.15
C GLY A 81 -4.30 16.76 15.24
N ALA A 82 -4.86 16.30 16.36
CA ALA A 82 -5.28 14.91 16.47
C ALA A 82 -6.36 14.58 15.44
N GLY A 83 -6.26 13.43 14.78
CA GLY A 83 -7.18 13.01 13.72
C GLY A 83 -6.54 12.13 12.66
N ASP A 84 -7.33 11.77 11.66
CA ASP A 84 -6.88 10.99 10.51
C ASP A 84 -6.41 11.90 9.39
N TYR A 85 -5.33 11.49 8.73
CA TYR A 85 -4.73 12.19 7.60
C TYR A 85 -4.59 11.27 6.42
N GLU A 86 -4.81 11.81 5.22
CA GLU A 86 -4.52 11.18 3.94
C GLU A 86 -3.21 11.76 3.41
N LEU A 87 -2.21 10.90 3.24
CA LEU A 87 -0.88 11.21 2.74
C LEU A 87 -0.73 10.70 1.33
N GLN A 88 -0.28 11.58 0.44
CA GLN A 88 0.18 11.28 -0.91
C GLN A 88 1.71 11.28 -0.93
N VAL A 89 2.30 10.17 -1.35
CA VAL A 89 3.75 9.98 -1.38
C VAL A 89 4.20 9.93 -2.84
N MET A 90 5.08 10.86 -3.24
CA MET A 90 5.52 11.03 -4.62
C MET A 90 7.03 10.79 -4.71
N ALA A 91 7.44 9.74 -5.42
CA ALA A 91 8.85 9.44 -5.64
C ALA A 91 9.52 10.43 -6.62
N PRO A 92 10.81 10.76 -6.44
CA PRO A 92 11.55 11.53 -7.45
C PRO A 92 11.49 10.82 -8.81
N VAL A 93 11.33 11.61 -9.88
CA VAL A 93 11.38 11.17 -11.29
C VAL A 93 10.42 10.03 -11.67
N SER A 94 9.39 9.74 -10.86
CA SER A 94 8.38 8.74 -11.12
C SER A 94 6.97 9.28 -10.90
N GLU A 95 6.00 8.83 -11.68
CA GLU A 95 4.57 9.06 -11.44
C GLU A 95 4.03 8.19 -10.29
N THR A 96 4.88 7.33 -9.68
CA THR A 96 4.49 6.47 -8.56
C THR A 96 4.03 7.33 -7.39
N THR A 97 2.71 7.31 -7.21
CA THR A 97 2.02 7.96 -6.13
C THR A 97 1.39 6.89 -5.25
N THR A 98 1.57 7.00 -3.94
CA THR A 98 0.94 6.07 -3.00
C THR A 98 0.18 6.83 -1.94
N ASP A 99 -1.08 6.46 -1.75
CA ASP A 99 -1.93 7.03 -0.71
C ASP A 99 -1.85 6.19 0.59
N ARG A 100 -1.81 6.89 1.71
CA ARG A 100 -1.78 6.31 3.06
C ARG A 100 -2.72 7.06 3.98
N ARG A 101 -3.50 6.32 4.77
CA ARG A 101 -4.25 6.91 5.89
C ARG A 101 -3.48 6.68 7.19
N VAL A 102 -3.31 7.74 7.97
CA VAL A 102 -2.52 7.72 9.22
C VAL A 102 -3.31 8.43 10.31
N HIS A 103 -3.41 7.78 11.47
CA HIS A 103 -4.01 8.38 12.66
C HIS A 103 -2.93 9.09 13.50
N VAL A 104 -3.20 10.34 13.87
CA VAL A 104 -2.33 11.14 14.74
C VAL A 104 -3.06 11.36 16.07
N ALA A 105 -2.43 10.95 17.17
CA ALA A 105 -2.91 11.21 18.51
C ALA A 105 -2.33 12.54 19.06
N ALA A 106 -3.09 13.21 19.93
CA ALA A 106 -2.65 14.45 20.57
C ALA A 106 -1.38 14.22 21.41
N ALA A 107 -0.44 15.18 21.36
CA ALA A 107 0.85 15.15 22.07
C ALA A 107 1.75 13.93 21.76
N GLN A 108 1.51 13.18 20.70
CA GLN A 108 2.27 11.97 20.37
C GLN A 108 3.02 12.09 19.04
N ILE A 109 4.10 11.33 18.92
CA ILE A 109 4.81 11.09 17.67
C ILE A 109 4.28 9.78 17.09
N THR A 110 3.64 9.85 15.92
CA THR A 110 3.24 8.66 15.16
C THR A 110 4.41 8.22 14.27
N PRO A 111 5.04 7.05 14.53
CA PRO A 111 6.06 6.51 13.65
C PRO A 111 5.44 5.98 12.35
N LEU A 112 6.06 6.26 11.21
CA LEU A 112 5.57 5.82 9.90
C LEU A 112 6.71 5.38 8.98
N THR A 113 6.73 4.09 8.60
CA THR A 113 7.60 3.59 7.54
C THR A 113 6.79 3.44 6.25
N ILE A 114 7.22 4.11 5.19
CA ILE A 114 6.63 3.99 3.86
C ILE A 114 7.62 3.25 2.97
N GLU A 115 7.19 2.11 2.43
CA GLU A 115 7.92 1.41 1.38
C GLU A 115 7.37 1.81 0.01
N ILE A 116 8.22 2.45 -0.82
CA ILE A 116 7.90 2.74 -2.22
C ILE A 116 8.38 1.58 -3.07
N TYR A 117 7.45 1.07 -3.87
CA TYR A 117 7.70 -0.04 -4.75
C TYR A 117 7.89 0.44 -6.19
N ARG A 118 9.04 0.12 -6.80
CA ARG A 118 9.39 0.55 -8.17
C ARG A 118 9.43 -0.59 -9.21
N GLY A 119 8.90 -1.77 -8.87
CA GLY A 119 8.88 -2.95 -9.75
C GLY A 119 10.27 -3.50 -10.10
N CYS A 120 10.32 -4.47 -11.02
CA CYS A 120 11.60 -4.95 -11.56
C CYS A 120 12.23 -4.01 -12.60
N ASP A 121 11.42 -3.24 -13.33
CA ASP A 121 11.93 -2.43 -14.46
C ASP A 121 12.95 -1.37 -14.05
N THR A 122 12.85 -0.87 -12.82
CA THR A 122 13.78 0.14 -12.27
C THR A 122 14.77 -0.44 -11.25
N PHE A 123 14.94 -1.77 -11.22
CA PHE A 123 15.88 -2.43 -10.31
C PHE A 123 17.33 -2.05 -10.63
N ALA A 124 17.96 -1.34 -9.70
CA ALA A 124 19.33 -0.82 -9.82
C ALA A 124 20.44 -1.85 -9.53
N ASP A 125 20.16 -2.96 -8.84
CA ASP A 125 21.17 -4.01 -8.64
C ASP A 125 21.26 -4.91 -9.87
N GLU A 126 22.00 -4.41 -10.85
CA GLU A 126 22.37 -5.12 -12.07
C GLU A 126 23.50 -6.15 -11.83
N ARG A 127 24.00 -6.31 -10.59
CA ARG A 127 25.09 -7.24 -10.29
C ARG A 127 24.54 -8.66 -10.26
N GLY A 128 24.34 -9.20 -11.45
CA GLY A 128 23.89 -10.56 -11.71
C GLY A 128 23.16 -10.60 -13.05
N SER A 129 23.40 -11.63 -13.85
CA SER A 129 22.53 -11.91 -14.99
C SER A 129 21.42 -12.85 -14.53
N THR A 130 20.16 -12.52 -14.82
CA THR A 130 19.08 -13.49 -14.69
C THR A 130 19.33 -14.65 -15.66
N THR A 131 19.43 -15.88 -15.14
CA THR A 131 19.63 -17.07 -15.97
C THR A 131 18.29 -17.75 -16.28
N ASN A 132 18.27 -18.68 -17.25
CA ASN A 132 17.09 -19.51 -17.51
C ASN A 132 16.73 -20.38 -16.30
N THR A 133 17.72 -20.79 -15.50
CA THR A 133 17.48 -21.52 -14.24
C THR A 133 16.74 -20.65 -13.24
N ASP A 134 17.12 -19.38 -13.10
CA ASP A 134 16.43 -18.43 -12.22
C ASP A 134 14.99 -18.18 -12.67
N LEU A 135 14.78 -17.99 -13.98
CA LEU A 135 13.44 -17.83 -14.55
C LEU A 135 12.56 -19.05 -14.27
N ARG A 136 13.11 -20.26 -14.43
CA ARG A 136 12.37 -21.49 -14.17
C ARG A 136 11.97 -21.63 -12.72
N GLU A 137 12.89 -21.35 -11.81
CA GLU A 137 12.62 -21.36 -10.37
C GLU A 137 11.53 -20.36 -10.00
N VAL A 138 11.68 -19.11 -10.42
CA VAL A 138 10.73 -18.04 -10.09
C VAL A 138 9.36 -18.24 -10.74
N ILE A 139 9.28 -18.72 -11.98
CA ILE A 139 8.01 -19.08 -12.61
C ILE A 139 7.32 -20.20 -11.81
N GLY A 140 8.07 -21.19 -11.34
CA GLY A 140 7.54 -22.25 -10.48
C GLY A 140 6.96 -21.71 -9.18
N LEU A 141 7.66 -20.79 -8.52
CA LEU A 141 7.18 -20.09 -7.32
C LEU A 141 5.91 -19.28 -7.61
N ALA A 142 5.89 -18.52 -8.72
CA ALA A 142 4.75 -17.68 -9.10
C ALA A 142 3.48 -18.49 -9.34
N ILE A 143 3.61 -19.61 -10.04
CA ILE A 143 2.52 -20.56 -10.27
C ILE A 143 2.07 -21.13 -8.93
N HIS A 144 2.97 -21.70 -8.14
CA HIS A 144 2.63 -22.35 -6.87
C HIS A 144 1.87 -21.40 -5.94
N GLU A 145 2.35 -20.18 -5.75
CA GLU A 145 1.75 -19.22 -4.84
C GLU A 145 0.43 -18.62 -5.35
N SER A 146 0.30 -18.40 -6.67
CA SER A 146 -0.96 -17.89 -7.25
C SER A 146 -2.07 -18.93 -7.18
N LEU A 147 -1.71 -20.23 -7.26
CA LEU A 147 -2.69 -21.31 -7.36
C LEU A 147 -3.00 -21.99 -6.02
N ASN A 148 -2.15 -21.86 -4.99
CA ASN A 148 -2.40 -22.44 -3.67
C ASN A 148 -3.15 -21.52 -2.68
N GLY A 149 -3.49 -20.29 -3.08
CA GLY A 149 -3.99 -19.26 -2.15
C GLY A 149 -5.37 -18.66 -2.42
N ALA A 150 -5.84 -18.53 -3.67
CA ALA A 150 -6.90 -17.53 -3.91
C ALA A 150 -7.67 -17.59 -5.26
N LEU A 151 -8.06 -18.74 -5.80
CA LEU A 151 -9.02 -18.73 -6.91
C LEU A 151 -10.18 -19.70 -6.64
N PRO A 152 -11.37 -19.21 -6.26
CA PRO A 152 -12.57 -20.03 -6.20
C PRO A 152 -13.11 -20.14 -7.62
N TYR A 153 -12.82 -21.22 -8.34
CA TYR A 153 -13.57 -21.53 -9.55
C TYR A 153 -13.77 -23.03 -9.70
N ASP A 154 -15.04 -23.42 -9.69
CA ASP A 154 -15.56 -24.79 -9.72
C ASP A 154 -15.56 -25.43 -11.12
N ASP A 155 -14.92 -24.83 -12.13
CA ASP A 155 -14.88 -25.44 -13.47
C ASP A 155 -13.52 -25.30 -14.14
N VAL A 156 -12.87 -26.46 -14.29
CA VAL A 156 -11.66 -26.78 -15.10
C VAL A 156 -10.46 -25.84 -14.91
N HIS A 157 -9.47 -26.36 -14.19
CA HIS A 157 -8.15 -25.75 -14.03
C HIS A 157 -7.29 -25.88 -15.31
N VAL A 158 -7.52 -25.05 -16.31
CA VAL A 158 -6.69 -25.00 -17.53
C VAL A 158 -5.53 -24.02 -17.34
N PHE A 159 -4.31 -24.49 -17.60
CA PHE A 159 -3.14 -23.62 -17.75
C PHE A 159 -2.64 -23.67 -19.21
N SER A 160 -2.44 -22.50 -19.80
CA SER A 160 -1.90 -22.36 -21.16
C SER A 160 -0.39 -22.47 -21.18
N THR A 161 0.16 -23.12 -22.20
CA THR A 161 1.61 -23.10 -22.47
C THR A 161 2.08 -21.77 -23.09
N ALA A 162 1.19 -20.80 -23.29
CA ALA A 162 1.56 -19.49 -23.83
C ALA A 162 2.59 -18.79 -22.92
N ASN A 163 3.64 -18.23 -23.53
CA ASN A 163 4.74 -17.51 -22.88
C ASN A 163 5.53 -18.29 -21.83
N VAL A 164 5.36 -19.61 -21.77
CA VAL A 164 6.14 -20.47 -20.88
C VAL A 164 7.50 -20.75 -21.55
N PRO A 165 8.63 -20.41 -20.91
CA PRO A 165 9.95 -20.77 -21.42
C PRO A 165 10.08 -22.28 -21.62
N ARG A 166 10.75 -22.70 -22.70
CA ARG A 166 10.80 -24.11 -23.15
C ARG A 166 11.36 -25.08 -22.12
N ASP A 167 12.12 -24.57 -21.17
CA ASP A 167 12.83 -25.34 -20.16
C ASP A 167 12.06 -25.45 -18.83
N VAL A 168 10.88 -24.80 -18.74
CA VAL A 168 9.96 -24.96 -17.60
C VAL A 168 9.10 -26.21 -17.77
N ASP A 169 9.24 -27.13 -16.82
CA ASP A 169 8.42 -28.33 -16.71
C ASP A 169 7.13 -28.03 -15.93
N LEU A 170 6.08 -27.60 -16.65
CA LEU A 170 4.79 -27.23 -16.06
C LEU A 170 4.17 -28.33 -15.20
N ALA A 171 4.42 -29.60 -15.53
CA ALA A 171 3.87 -30.74 -14.79
C ALA A 171 4.44 -30.86 -13.36
N LYS A 172 5.61 -30.26 -13.09
CA LYS A 172 6.22 -30.23 -11.75
C LYS A 172 5.79 -29.05 -10.90
N VAL A 173 5.36 -27.96 -11.53
CA VAL A 173 5.06 -26.69 -10.84
C VAL A 173 3.56 -26.48 -10.62
N LEU A 174 2.72 -27.04 -11.48
CA LEU A 174 1.27 -26.93 -11.34
C LEU A 174 0.74 -27.90 -10.27
N PRO A 175 -0.29 -27.50 -9.50
CA PRO A 175 -1.00 -28.42 -8.61
C PRO A 175 -1.59 -29.61 -9.37
N ARG A 176 -1.89 -30.69 -8.65
CA ARG A 176 -2.59 -31.85 -9.22
C ARG A 176 -3.98 -31.44 -9.73
N GLY A 177 -4.41 -32.02 -10.86
CA GLY A 177 -5.71 -31.75 -11.45
C GLY A 177 -5.74 -30.60 -12.46
N TRP A 178 -4.62 -29.89 -12.65
CA TRP A 178 -4.48 -28.88 -13.71
C TRP A 178 -4.23 -29.53 -15.06
N GLU A 179 -4.97 -29.10 -16.08
CA GLU A 179 -4.73 -29.49 -17.46
C GLU A 179 -3.88 -28.45 -18.17
N VAL A 180 -2.76 -28.90 -18.74
CA VAL A 180 -1.88 -28.05 -19.55
C VAL A 180 -2.28 -28.15 -21.01
N LEU A 181 -2.69 -27.02 -21.59
CA LEU A 181 -3.09 -26.94 -22.99
C LEU A 181 -2.24 -25.95 -23.77
N THR A 182 -1.99 -26.28 -25.04
CA THR A 182 -1.46 -25.30 -25.99
C THR A 182 -2.56 -24.31 -26.40
N PRO A 183 -2.22 -23.09 -26.86
CA PRO A 183 -3.21 -22.14 -27.37
C PRO A 183 -4.15 -22.74 -28.42
N GLN A 184 -3.63 -23.61 -29.29
CA GLN A 184 -4.43 -24.32 -30.30
C GLN A 184 -5.46 -25.27 -29.68
N ARG A 185 -5.10 -25.99 -28.62
CA ARG A 185 -6.02 -26.91 -27.93
C ARG A 185 -7.07 -26.15 -27.11
N ILE A 186 -6.72 -24.99 -26.54
CA ILE A 186 -7.67 -24.09 -25.87
C ILE A 186 -8.72 -23.62 -26.88
N ARG A 187 -8.27 -23.13 -28.05
CA ARG A 187 -9.16 -22.73 -29.15
C ARG A 187 -10.13 -23.83 -29.56
N ALA A 188 -9.60 -25.02 -29.83
CA ALA A 188 -10.41 -26.17 -30.24
C ALA A 188 -11.45 -26.56 -29.16
N ARG A 189 -11.12 -26.41 -27.88
CA ARG A 189 -12.04 -26.67 -26.77
C ARG A 189 -13.10 -25.58 -26.62
N ALA A 190 -12.72 -24.31 -26.76
CA ALA A 190 -13.64 -23.17 -26.69
C ALA A 190 -14.75 -23.28 -27.76
N ASP A 191 -14.42 -23.79 -28.94
CA ASP A 191 -15.40 -24.05 -30.00
C ASP A 191 -16.42 -25.14 -29.65
N LEU A 192 -16.11 -26.02 -28.68
CA LEU A 192 -16.97 -27.13 -28.25
C LEU A 192 -17.77 -26.85 -26.96
N ARG A 193 -17.35 -25.89 -26.12
CA ARG A 193 -17.88 -25.69 -24.74
C ARG A 193 -18.40 -24.28 -24.44
N ASP A 194 -18.76 -23.52 -25.46
CA ASP A 194 -19.23 -22.12 -25.32
C ASP A 194 -18.19 -21.18 -24.67
N GLY A 195 -16.91 -21.50 -24.89
CA GLY A 195 -15.77 -20.77 -24.35
C GLY A 195 -14.98 -21.57 -23.31
N VAL A 196 -13.79 -21.08 -22.97
CA VAL A 196 -12.90 -21.68 -21.95
C VAL A 196 -12.21 -20.57 -21.19
N SER A 197 -12.35 -20.56 -19.87
CA SER A 197 -11.48 -19.79 -18.97
C SER A 197 -10.19 -20.58 -18.71
N TYR A 198 -9.06 -19.87 -18.67
CA TYR A 198 -7.75 -20.47 -18.44
C TYR A 198 -6.78 -19.45 -17.85
N LEU A 199 -5.74 -19.93 -17.20
CA LEU A 199 -4.61 -19.12 -16.76
C LEU A 199 -3.43 -19.24 -17.73
N LYS A 200 -2.60 -18.20 -17.81
CA LYS A 200 -1.37 -18.22 -18.62
C LYS A 200 -0.26 -17.44 -17.93
N ILE A 201 0.98 -17.66 -18.37
CA ILE A 201 2.05 -16.70 -18.10
C ILE A 201 1.78 -15.44 -18.94
N GLY A 202 1.64 -14.33 -18.24
CA GLY A 202 1.53 -13.00 -18.82
C GLY A 202 2.90 -12.41 -19.11
N ARG A 203 3.09 -11.18 -18.64
CA ARG A 203 4.38 -10.47 -18.74
C ARG A 203 5.42 -11.05 -17.78
N ILE A 204 6.67 -11.09 -18.22
CA ILE A 204 7.83 -11.39 -17.39
C ILE A 204 8.77 -10.19 -17.46
N HIS A 205 9.09 -9.62 -16.29
CA HIS A 205 10.08 -8.55 -16.16
C HIS A 205 11.27 -9.11 -15.39
N ALA A 206 12.47 -9.10 -15.98
CA ALA A 206 13.67 -9.60 -15.34
C ALA A 206 14.80 -8.57 -15.47
N ARG A 207 15.35 -8.16 -14.33
CA ARG A 207 16.50 -7.24 -14.26
C ARG A 207 17.35 -7.60 -13.06
N GLY A 208 18.58 -8.05 -13.31
CA GLY A 208 19.51 -8.42 -12.26
C GLY A 208 18.95 -9.49 -11.31
N GLY A 209 18.93 -9.17 -10.02
CA GLY A 209 18.32 -9.98 -8.96
C GLY A 209 16.80 -9.79 -8.79
N CYS A 210 16.06 -9.27 -9.79
CA CYS A 210 14.61 -9.15 -9.75
C CYS A 210 13.94 -9.89 -10.89
N ILE A 211 12.91 -10.67 -10.58
CA ILE A 211 12.03 -11.30 -11.57
C ILE A 211 10.58 -11.10 -11.13
N ALA A 212 9.77 -10.50 -11.99
CA ALA A 212 8.33 -10.38 -11.83
C ALA A 212 7.64 -11.21 -12.91
N VAL A 213 6.72 -12.08 -12.50
CA VAL A 213 5.97 -12.98 -13.37
C VAL A 213 4.49 -12.74 -13.17
N ALA A 214 3.81 -12.39 -14.25
CA ALA A 214 2.36 -12.27 -14.26
C ALA A 214 1.70 -13.62 -14.51
N ILE A 215 0.70 -13.95 -13.69
CA ILE A 215 -0.27 -15.01 -13.93
C ILE A 215 -1.58 -14.35 -14.33
N ASP A 216 -1.93 -14.49 -15.60
CA ASP A 216 -3.06 -13.80 -16.21
C ASP A 216 -4.27 -14.73 -16.29
N GLU A 217 -5.43 -14.21 -15.93
CA GLU A 217 -6.70 -14.83 -16.29
C GLU A 217 -7.08 -14.45 -17.72
N ALA A 218 -7.53 -15.44 -18.48
CA ALA A 218 -7.97 -15.25 -19.85
C ALA A 218 -9.20 -16.10 -20.16
N VAL A 219 -10.01 -15.60 -21.09
CA VAL A 219 -11.18 -16.31 -21.62
C VAL A 219 -11.04 -16.42 -23.13
N GLU A 220 -11.10 -17.64 -23.64
CA GLU A 220 -11.21 -17.90 -25.08
C GLU A 220 -12.69 -18.12 -25.43
N PRO A 221 -13.35 -17.21 -26.17
CA PRO A 221 -14.74 -17.37 -26.54
C PRO A 221 -14.93 -18.30 -27.75
N ARG A 222 -16.13 -18.89 -27.85
CA ARG A 222 -16.58 -19.62 -29.04
C ARG A 222 -16.68 -18.68 -30.27
N LYS A 223 -16.22 -19.12 -31.44
CA LYS A 223 -16.34 -18.31 -32.69
C LYS A 223 -17.72 -18.47 -33.35
N PRO A 224 -18.23 -17.41 -34.02
CA PRO A 224 -17.96 -15.99 -33.82
C PRO A 224 -19.15 -15.36 -33.08
N ALA A 225 -18.98 -14.98 -31.81
CA ALA A 225 -20.01 -14.20 -31.12
C ALA A 225 -19.79 -12.69 -31.41
N PRO A 226 -20.63 -12.02 -32.21
CA PRO A 226 -20.38 -10.65 -32.68
C PRO A 226 -20.47 -9.55 -31.60
N HIS A 227 -20.74 -9.90 -30.33
CA HIS A 227 -21.03 -8.93 -29.27
C HIS A 227 -20.36 -9.22 -27.91
N ILE A 228 -19.34 -10.10 -27.85
CA ILE A 228 -18.62 -10.29 -26.59
C ILE A 228 -17.60 -9.15 -26.44
N VAL A 229 -17.95 -8.17 -25.61
CA VAL A 229 -16.99 -7.25 -24.99
C VAL A 229 -16.38 -8.02 -23.83
N LEU A 230 -15.13 -8.47 -23.98
CA LEU A 230 -14.35 -8.93 -22.84
C LEU A 230 -13.96 -7.68 -22.05
N LEU A 231 -14.71 -7.39 -20.98
CA LEU A 231 -14.28 -6.42 -19.98
C LEU A 231 -13.00 -6.98 -19.34
N GLY A 232 -11.98 -6.12 -19.23
CA GLY A 232 -10.56 -6.47 -19.10
C GLY A 232 -10.24 -7.67 -18.20
N GLY A 233 -9.28 -8.48 -18.63
CA GLY A 233 -8.71 -9.54 -17.79
C GLY A 233 -7.93 -8.92 -16.63
N ALA A 234 -7.93 -9.61 -15.49
CA ALA A 234 -7.05 -9.28 -14.37
C ALA A 234 -5.90 -10.29 -14.32
N GLY A 235 -4.71 -9.80 -13.98
CA GLY A 235 -3.55 -10.64 -13.73
C GLY A 235 -3.01 -10.43 -12.33
N LEU A 236 -2.37 -11.45 -11.77
CA LEU A 236 -1.57 -11.35 -10.56
C LEU A 236 -0.11 -11.24 -10.93
N MET A 237 0.49 -10.07 -10.68
CA MET A 237 1.94 -9.89 -10.83
C MET A 237 2.64 -10.35 -9.55
N ASN A 238 3.45 -11.40 -9.65
CA ASN A 238 4.25 -11.92 -8.55
C ASN A 238 5.69 -11.46 -8.73
N GLU A 239 6.21 -10.67 -7.79
CA GLU A 239 7.60 -10.20 -7.83
C GLU A 239 8.47 -10.95 -6.81
N TYR A 240 9.64 -11.37 -7.28
CA TYR A 240 10.68 -12.03 -6.51
C TYR A 240 11.98 -11.26 -6.58
N ARG A 241 12.70 -11.27 -5.47
CA ARG A 241 14.05 -10.71 -5.38
C ARG A 241 15.03 -11.76 -4.91
N ARG A 242 16.23 -11.75 -5.47
CA ARG A 242 17.33 -12.63 -5.08
C ARG A 242 17.90 -12.16 -3.75
N THR A 243 18.08 -13.09 -2.83
CA THR A 243 18.73 -12.88 -1.52
C THR A 243 19.83 -13.93 -1.34
N PRO A 244 20.70 -13.81 -0.32
CA PRO A 244 21.66 -14.87 0.00
C PRO A 244 20.99 -16.23 0.29
N GLY A 245 19.73 -16.24 0.73
CA GLY A 245 18.93 -17.45 0.97
C GLY A 245 18.11 -17.94 -0.23
N GLY A 246 18.32 -17.39 -1.43
CA GLY A 246 17.55 -17.72 -2.65
C GLY A 246 16.53 -16.65 -3.01
N TRP A 247 15.60 -17.01 -3.91
CA TRP A 247 14.53 -16.12 -4.36
C TRP A 247 13.48 -15.95 -3.27
N GLN A 248 13.18 -14.70 -2.91
CA GLN A 248 12.14 -14.36 -1.95
C GLN A 248 11.04 -13.54 -2.62
N LYS A 249 9.80 -13.97 -2.41
CA LYS A 249 8.61 -13.23 -2.80
C LYS A 249 8.58 -11.87 -2.09
N LYS A 250 8.38 -10.79 -2.84
CA LYS A 250 8.20 -9.45 -2.28
C LYS A 250 6.77 -8.97 -2.34
N ARG A 251 6.07 -9.25 -3.44
CA ARG A 251 4.71 -8.74 -3.62
C ARG A 251 3.88 -9.61 -4.55
N VAL A 252 2.57 -9.62 -4.30
CA VAL A 252 1.55 -9.90 -5.32
C VAL A 252 0.67 -8.66 -5.43
N TYR A 253 0.33 -8.28 -6.65
CA TYR A 253 -0.69 -7.26 -6.87
C TYR A 253 -1.50 -7.58 -8.11
N LEU A 254 -2.78 -7.20 -8.05
CA LEU A 254 -3.67 -7.20 -9.20
C LEU A 254 -3.24 -6.09 -10.18
N TYR A 255 -3.28 -6.40 -11.45
CA TYR A 255 -3.09 -5.42 -12.52
C TYR A 255 -4.07 -5.69 -13.66
N GLU A 256 -4.43 -4.64 -14.40
CA GLU A 256 -5.29 -4.75 -15.58
C GLU A 256 -4.45 -5.20 -16.79
N ILE A 257 -4.96 -6.19 -17.54
CA ILE A 257 -4.32 -6.80 -18.72
C ILE A 257 -4.65 -6.01 -19.99
#